data_AF-A0A1I1SAQ3-F1
#
_entry.id   AF-A0A1I1SAQ3-F1
#
_cell.length_a   1.000
_cell.length_b   1.000
_cell.length_c   1.000
_cell.angle_alpha   90.00
_cell.angle_beta   90.00
_cell.angle_gamma   90.00
#
_symmetry.space_group_name_H-M   'P 1'
#
loop_
_entity.id
_entity.type
_entity.pdbx_description
1 polymer ?
#
loop_
_entity_poly.entity_id
_entity_poly.type
_entity_poly.pdbx_seq_one_letter_code
_entity_poly.pdbx_strand_id
1 'polypeptide(L)' 'MTTVRLERCGRVAVASLDHPPVNALAAALRSDLLQALTRAMADG' A
#
# COMPACT_ATOMS: atom_id res chain seq x y z
N MET A 1 6.42 -0.34 -11.74
CA MET A 1 6.28 -1.50 -10.84
C MET A 1 5.64 -0.98 -9.57
N THR A 2 4.49 -1.51 -9.18
CA THR A 2 3.73 -1.00 -8.03
C THR A 2 4.21 -1.73 -6.79
N THR A 3 4.74 -1.01 -5.80
CA THR A 3 5.32 -1.64 -4.59
C THR A 3 4.26 -1.97 -3.53
N VAL A 4 3.04 -1.45 -3.70
CA VAL A 4 1.92 -1.63 -2.77
C VAL A 4 0.68 -2.07 -3.52
N ARG A 5 0.04 -3.15 -3.06
CA ARG A 5 -1.24 -3.65 -3.59
C ARG A 5 -2.28 -3.65 -2.47
N LEU A 6 -3.46 -3.10 -2.75
CA LEU A 6 -4.58 -3.08 -1.81
C LEU A 6 -5.64 -4.09 -2.21
N GLU A 7 -6.13 -4.83 -1.23
CA GLU A 7 -7.30 -5.70 -1.34
C GLU A 7 -8.29 -5.36 -0.22
N ARG A 8 -9.60 -5.41 -0.49
CA ARG A 8 -10.64 -5.14 0.51
C ARG A 8 -11.28 -6.45 0.95
N CYS A 9 -11.20 -6.72 2.25
CA CYS A 9 -11.82 -7.86 2.92
C CYS A 9 -12.93 -7.34 3.85
N GLY A 10 -14.11 -7.08 3.27
CA GLY A 10 -15.24 -6.49 3.99
C GLY A 10 -14.95 -5.07 4.47
N ARG A 11 -14.87 -4.89 5.80
CA ARG A 11 -14.56 -3.59 6.43
C ARG A 11 -13.06 -3.34 6.61
N VAL A 12 -12.21 -4.30 6.24
CA VAL A 12 -10.76 -4.22 6.39
C VAL A 12 -10.12 -4.07 5.02
N ALA A 13 -9.17 -3.15 4.88
CA ALA A 13 -8.28 -3.09 3.72
C ALA A 13 -6.94 -3.75 4.08
N VAL A 14 -6.47 -4.65 3.23
CA VAL A 14 -5.20 -5.37 3.36
C VAL A 14 -4.23 -4.80 2.33
N ALA A 15 -3.12 -4.22 2.80
CA ALA A 15 -2.04 -3.72 1.96
C ALA A 15 -0.89 -4.73 1.92
N SER A 16 -0.60 -5.27 0.74
CA SER A 16 0.56 -6.12 0.47
C SER A 16 1.71 -5.27 -0.08
N LEU A 17 2.89 -5.37 0.53
CA LEU A 17 4.09 -4.62 0.16
C LEU A 17 5.09 -5.56 -0.52
N ASP A 18 5.48 -5.24 -1.74
CA ASP A 18 6.49 -5.97 -2.51
C ASP A 18 7.59 -5.01 -2.97
N HIS A 19 8.62 -4.92 -2.13
CA HIS A 19 9.80 -4.08 -2.34
C HIS A 19 11.06 -4.82 -1.84
N PRO A 20 11.54 -5.81 -2.61
CA PRO A 20 12.69 -6.62 -2.20
C PRO A 20 13.96 -5.77 -2.00
N PRO A 21 14.92 -6.25 -1.18
CA PRO A 21 14.95 -7.57 -0.55
C PRO A 21 14.21 -7.68 0.79
N VAL A 22 13.99 -6.56 1.48
CA VAL A 22 13.49 -6.54 2.88
C VAL A 22 12.28 -5.64 3.08
N ASN A 23 11.65 -5.15 2.01
CA ASN A 23 10.58 -4.15 2.09
C ASN A 23 11.00 -2.89 2.84
N ALA A 24 12.25 -2.45 2.62
CA ALA A 24 12.77 -1.24 3.22
C ALA A 24 11.86 -0.05 2.88
N LEU A 25 11.56 0.80 3.88
CA LEU A 25 10.75 2.02 3.75
C LEU A 25 11.51 3.13 2.99
N ALA A 26 11.97 2.81 1.78
CA ALA A 26 12.58 3.75 0.85
C ALA A 26 11.56 4.82 0.41
N ALA A 27 12.04 5.88 -0.23
CA ALA A 27 11.20 6.98 -0.69
C ALA A 27 10.04 6.50 -1.59
N ALA A 28 10.31 5.57 -2.52
CA ALA A 28 9.30 5.02 -3.41
C ALA A 28 8.17 4.29 -2.65
N LEU A 29 8.52 3.37 -1.75
CA LEU A 29 7.54 2.61 -0.97
C LEU A 29 6.68 3.52 -0.09
N ARG A 30 7.28 4.56 0.51
CA ARG A 30 6.54 5.54 1.32
C ARG A 30 5.51 6.32 0.50
N SER A 31 5.89 6.79 -0.68
CA SER A 31 4.98 7.49 -1.60
C SER A 31 3.83 6.60 -2.06
N ASP A 32 4.14 5.36 -2.46
CA ASP A 32 3.12 4.39 -2.90
C ASP A 32 2.16 4.04 -1.76
N LEU A 33 2.68 3.89 -0.53
CA LEU A 33 1.89 3.58 0.66
C LEU A 33 0.96 4.73 1.06
N LEU A 34 1.42 5.98 1.00
CA LEU A 34 0.58 7.17 1.23
C LEU A 34 -0.53 7.28 0.19
N GLN A 35 -0.23 7.00 -1.08
CA GLN A 35 -1.25 7.01 -2.13
C GLN A 35 -2.28 5.89 -1.91
N ALA A 36 -1.84 4.69 -1.55
CA ALA A 36 -2.69 3.57 -1.22
C ALA A 36 -3.64 3.90 -0.04
N LEU A 37 -3.11 4.42 1.06
CA LEU A 37 -3.90 4.87 2.22
C LEU A 37 -4.93 5.93 1.84
N THR A 38 -4.52 6.93 1.05
CA THR A 38 -5.44 8.00 0.61
C THR A 38 -6.62 7.44 -0.17
N ARG A 39 -6.39 6.46 -1.05
CA ARG A 39 -7.46 5.77 -1.79
C ARG A 39 -8.36 4.97 -0.87
N ALA A 40 -7.78 4.19 0.04
CA ALA A 40 -8.54 3.38 0.99
C ALA A 40 -9.43 4.22 1.92
N MET A 41 -8.99 5.43 2.30
CA MET A 41 -9.81 6.37 3.08
C MET A 41 -10.92 7.03 2.26
N ALA A 42 -10.72 7.22 0.95
CA ALA A 42 -11.73 7.79 0.07
C ALA A 42 -12.82 6.76 -0.32
N ASP A 43 -12.51 5.46 -0.25
CA ASP A 43 -13.46 4.36 -0.50
C ASP A 43 -14.40 4.07 0.70
N GLY A 44 -14.47 5.00 1.66
CA GLY A 44 -15.24 4.93 2.91
C GLY A 44 -16.68 5.39 2.79
#